data_AF-U7NME2-F1
#
_entry.id   AF-U7NME2-F1
#
_cell.length_a   1.000
_cell.length_b   1.000
_cell.length_c   1.000
_cell.angle_alpha   90.00
_cell.angle_beta   90.00
_cell.angle_gamma   90.00
#
_symmetry.space_group_name_H-M   'P 1'
#
loop_
_entity.id
_entity.type
_entity.pdbx_description
1 polymer ?
#
loop_
_entity_poly.entity_id
_entity_poly.type
_entity_poly.pdbx_seq_one_letter_code
_entity_poly.pdbx_strand_id
1 'polypeptide(L)'
;MKVKTTLLTAGVLVASLMAASPAVLAERHGKHNQNGKWDKQELCENFREGKGPFNREERRAERETYRAEMADRLKLNEEQRQIWAEIHQERQAKQEKRMNQWQEKMQQRCSNSGKQDKE
;
A
#
# COMPACT_ATOMS: atom_id res chain seq x y z
N MET A 1 3.91 -56.07 -30.99
CA MET A 1 3.61 -54.68 -30.56
C MET A 1 2.35 -54.68 -29.71
N LYS A 2 2.45 -54.31 -28.43
CA LYS A 2 1.30 -54.17 -27.52
C LYS A 2 1.29 -52.73 -27.02
N VAL A 3 0.28 -51.98 -27.44
CA VAL A 3 0.04 -50.60 -26.99
C VAL A 3 -0.51 -50.68 -25.57
N LYS A 4 0.21 -50.13 -24.60
CA LYS A 4 -0.29 -49.94 -23.24
C LYS A 4 -0.58 -48.45 -23.04
N THR A 5 -1.85 -48.14 -23.24
CA THR A 5 -2.57 -46.98 -22.73
C THR A 5 -2.49 -46.94 -21.20
N THR A 6 -1.76 -45.99 -20.61
CA THR A 6 -2.07 -45.38 -19.30
C THR A 6 -1.03 -44.29 -18.97
N LEU A 7 -1.22 -43.09 -19.51
CA LEU A 7 -0.52 -41.87 -19.08
C LEU A 7 -1.52 -40.71 -19.01
N LEU A 8 -2.63 -40.87 -18.27
CA LEU A 8 -3.58 -39.78 -18.04
C LEU A 8 -4.29 -39.96 -16.69
N THR A 9 -3.57 -39.88 -15.58
CA THR A 9 -4.19 -39.71 -14.25
C THR A 9 -3.21 -39.04 -13.27
N ALA A 10 -2.86 -37.77 -13.52
CA ALA A 10 -2.15 -36.95 -12.54
C ALA A 10 -2.56 -35.47 -12.65
N GLY A 11 -3.87 -35.20 -12.68
CA GLY A 11 -4.33 -33.85 -13.01
C GLY A 11 -5.71 -33.49 -12.49
N VAL A 12 -6.12 -33.87 -11.28
CA VAL A 12 -7.33 -33.27 -10.66
C VAL A 12 -7.25 -33.34 -9.12
N LEU A 13 -6.52 -32.45 -8.43
CA LEU A 13 -6.69 -32.28 -6.96
C LEU A 13 -6.23 -30.89 -6.43
N VAL A 14 -6.57 -29.76 -7.08
CA VAL A 14 -6.32 -28.42 -6.48
C VAL A 14 -7.49 -27.45 -6.72
N ALA A 15 -8.73 -27.87 -6.44
CA ALA A 15 -9.91 -27.01 -6.59
C ALA A 15 -10.70 -26.76 -5.28
N SER A 16 -10.33 -27.37 -4.15
CA SER A 16 -11.14 -27.28 -2.91
C SER A 16 -10.68 -26.21 -1.90
N LEU A 17 -9.56 -25.51 -2.13
CA LEU A 17 -9.00 -24.56 -1.15
C LEU A 17 -9.58 -23.14 -1.20
N MET A 18 -10.54 -22.85 -2.08
CA MET A 18 -11.09 -21.49 -2.26
C MET A 18 -12.45 -21.25 -1.58
N ALA A 19 -13.06 -22.26 -0.94
CA ALA A 19 -14.41 -22.15 -0.38
C ALA A 19 -14.49 -21.72 1.09
N ALA A 20 -13.35 -21.62 1.78
CA ALA A 20 -13.22 -21.07 3.12
C ALA A 20 -12.04 -20.08 3.06
N SER A 21 -12.16 -18.75 3.17
CA SER A 21 -13.13 -17.96 3.90
C SER A 21 -12.97 -16.49 3.47
N PRO A 22 -14.00 -15.81 2.92
CA PRO A 22 -14.05 -14.35 2.91
C PRO A 22 -14.45 -13.78 4.27
N ALA A 23 -15.22 -14.55 5.07
CA ALA A 23 -15.78 -14.10 6.35
C ALA A 23 -14.71 -13.79 7.42
N VAL A 24 -13.60 -14.55 7.45
CA VAL A 24 -12.52 -14.36 8.42
C VAL A 24 -11.66 -13.13 8.12
N LEU A 25 -11.58 -12.68 6.86
CA LEU A 25 -10.85 -11.46 6.51
C LEU A 25 -11.65 -10.19 6.86
N ALA A 26 -12.99 -10.25 6.78
CA ALA A 26 -13.85 -9.13 7.12
C ALA A 26 -13.87 -8.83 8.63
N GLU A 27 -13.75 -9.86 9.47
CA GLU A 27 -13.82 -9.74 10.93
C GLU A 27 -12.54 -9.17 11.56
N ARG A 28 -11.43 -9.11 10.79
CA ARG A 28 -10.16 -8.53 11.24
C ARG A 28 -10.06 -7.01 11.06
N HIS A 29 -11.12 -6.36 10.57
CA HIS A 29 -11.24 -4.91 10.68
C HIS A 29 -11.86 -4.58 12.03
N GLY A 30 -11.02 -4.62 13.07
CA GLY A 30 -11.36 -4.10 14.38
C GLY A 30 -12.00 -2.72 14.24
N LYS A 31 -13.07 -2.49 15.01
CA LYS A 31 -13.74 -1.19 15.17
C LYS A 31 -12.73 -0.14 15.60
N HIS A 32 -12.00 0.42 14.67
CA HIS A 32 -11.31 1.68 14.90
C HIS A 32 -12.42 2.72 15.00
N ASN A 33 -12.57 3.30 16.18
CA ASN A 33 -13.37 4.49 16.40
C ASN A 33 -12.91 5.55 15.39
N GLN A 34 -13.60 5.66 14.26
CA GLN A 34 -13.40 6.72 13.26
C GLN A 34 -14.01 8.06 13.72
N ASN A 35 -14.20 8.24 15.03
CA ASN A 35 -14.76 9.45 15.60
C ASN A 35 -13.65 10.34 16.14
N GLY A 36 -12.78 10.78 15.24
CA GLY A 36 -11.95 11.94 15.43
C GLY A 36 -12.12 12.78 14.19
N LYS A 37 -13.15 13.64 14.16
CA LYS A 37 -13.27 14.66 13.13
C LYS A 37 -12.08 15.60 13.39
N TRP A 38 -10.95 15.35 12.72
CA TRP A 38 -9.76 16.17 12.86
C TRP A 38 -10.17 17.63 12.72
N ASP A 39 -9.80 18.45 13.69
CA ASP A 39 -10.04 19.88 13.59
C ASP A 39 -9.39 20.37 12.29
N LYS A 40 -10.19 21.04 11.45
CA LYS A 40 -9.73 21.51 10.15
C LYS A 40 -8.57 22.49 10.31
N GLN A 41 -8.58 23.29 11.39
CA GLN A 41 -7.54 24.27 11.66
C GLN A 41 -6.23 23.58 12.04
N GLU A 42 -6.27 22.66 13.01
CA GLU A 42 -5.12 21.85 13.44
C GLU A 42 -4.55 21.02 12.27
N LEU A 43 -5.40 20.47 11.40
CA LEU A 43 -4.98 19.75 10.21
C LEU A 43 -4.19 20.63 9.22
N CYS A 44 -4.65 21.86 9.01
CA CYS A 44 -4.02 22.81 8.09
C CYS A 44 -2.73 23.41 8.64
N GLU A 45 -2.65 23.63 9.96
CA GLU A 45 -1.42 24.00 10.66
C GLU A 45 -0.38 22.88 10.55
N ASN A 46 -0.78 21.64 10.88
CA ASN A 46 0.09 20.47 10.72
C ASN A 46 0.55 20.26 9.26
N PHE A 47 -0.31 20.53 8.27
CA PHE A 47 0.06 20.47 6.86
C PHE A 47 1.13 21.51 6.50
N ARG A 48 0.95 22.78 6.92
CA ARG A 48 1.91 23.87 6.66
C ARG A 48 3.25 23.64 7.35
N GLU A 49 3.22 23.15 8.58
CA GLU A 49 4.42 22.86 9.36
C GLU A 49 5.04 21.51 9.00
N GLY A 50 4.41 20.73 8.12
CA GLY A 50 4.87 19.41 7.72
C GLY A 50 4.86 18.38 8.85
N LYS A 51 4.12 18.59 9.94
CA LYS A 51 4.10 17.73 11.13
C LYS A 51 3.17 16.52 10.97
N GLY A 52 3.25 15.53 11.86
CA GLY A 52 2.31 14.40 11.89
C GLY A 52 2.36 13.50 10.63
N PRO A 53 1.22 13.14 10.01
CA PRO A 53 1.21 12.20 8.87
C PRO A 53 1.85 12.75 7.59
N PHE A 54 2.21 14.04 7.61
CA PHE A 54 2.81 14.81 6.52
C PHE A 54 4.35 14.68 6.48
N ASN A 55 5.03 14.46 7.63
CA ASN A 55 6.46 14.12 7.67
C ASN A 55 6.67 12.62 7.38
N ARG A 56 7.48 12.29 6.38
CA ARG A 56 7.66 10.91 5.88
C ARG A 56 9.08 10.53 5.52
N GLU A 57 10.08 11.37 5.79
CA GLU A 57 11.46 11.10 5.39
C GLU A 57 12.04 9.90 6.12
N GLU A 58 11.90 9.85 7.45
CA GLU A 58 12.32 8.70 8.27
C GLU A 58 11.64 7.40 7.82
N ARG A 59 10.33 7.45 7.61
CA ARG A 59 9.55 6.32 7.06
C ARG A 59 9.95 5.94 5.62
N ARG A 60 10.64 6.80 4.86
CA ARG A 60 11.13 6.47 3.51
C ARG A 60 12.40 5.64 3.61
N ALA A 61 13.34 6.03 4.47
CA ALA A 61 14.57 5.27 4.73
C ALA A 61 14.26 3.86 5.25
N GLU A 62 13.37 3.73 6.24
CA GLU A 62 12.94 2.41 6.77
C GLU A 62 12.30 1.51 5.69
N ARG A 63 11.59 2.10 4.74
CA ARG A 63 11.01 1.33 3.63
C ARG A 63 12.08 0.85 2.65
N GLU A 64 13.16 1.59 2.48
CA GLU A 64 14.26 1.19 1.59
C GLU A 64 15.09 0.07 2.22
N THR A 65 15.41 0.16 3.50
CA THR A 65 16.08 -0.93 4.24
C THR A 65 15.23 -2.20 4.23
N TYR A 66 13.93 -2.09 4.53
CA TYR A 66 13.01 -3.23 4.49
C TYR A 66 12.92 -3.89 3.10
N ARG A 67 13.03 -3.12 2.02
CA ARG A 67 13.04 -3.68 0.65
C ARG A 67 14.29 -4.49 0.36
N ALA A 68 15.44 -4.01 0.81
CA ALA A 68 16.71 -4.72 0.67
C ALA A 68 16.69 -6.03 1.48
N GLU A 69 16.25 -5.95 2.74
CA GLU A 69 16.08 -7.14 3.60
C GLU A 69 15.13 -8.17 2.99
N MET A 70 14.04 -7.74 2.35
CA MET A 70 13.11 -8.64 1.68
C MET A 70 13.73 -9.32 0.46
N ALA A 71 14.53 -8.62 -0.33
CA ALA A 71 15.27 -9.22 -1.45
C ALA A 71 16.26 -10.29 -0.96
N ASP A 72 16.92 -10.04 0.17
CA ASP A 72 17.85 -10.98 0.81
C ASP A 72 17.12 -12.21 1.37
N ARG A 73 16.00 -12.00 2.07
CA ARG A 73 15.15 -13.08 2.62
C ARG A 73 14.60 -13.99 1.53
N LEU A 74 14.22 -13.40 0.39
CA LEU A 74 13.75 -14.13 -0.79
C LEU A 74 14.90 -14.78 -1.58
N LYS A 75 16.15 -14.49 -1.22
CA LYS A 75 17.36 -14.98 -1.89
C LYS A 75 17.33 -14.71 -3.39
N LEU A 76 16.89 -13.51 -3.77
CA LEU A 76 16.79 -13.11 -5.17
C LEU A 76 18.18 -13.05 -5.80
N ASN A 77 18.28 -13.57 -7.02
CA ASN A 77 19.48 -13.41 -7.85
C ASN A 77 19.54 -12.00 -8.47
N GLU A 78 20.60 -11.70 -9.22
CA GLU A 78 20.84 -10.36 -9.76
C GLU A 78 19.70 -9.89 -10.69
N GLU A 79 19.27 -10.71 -11.64
CA GLU A 79 18.19 -10.37 -12.58
C GLU A 79 16.85 -10.14 -11.85
N GLN A 80 16.54 -10.99 -10.86
CA GLN A 80 15.35 -10.84 -10.03
C GLN A 80 15.43 -9.59 -9.14
N ARG A 81 16.61 -9.20 -8.67
CA ARG A 81 16.83 -7.97 -7.91
C ARG A 81 16.64 -6.72 -8.76
N GLN A 82 17.03 -6.76 -10.03
CA GLN A 82 16.75 -5.68 -10.99
C GLN A 82 15.24 -5.51 -11.17
N ILE A 83 14.51 -6.60 -11.45
CA ILE A 83 13.04 -6.58 -11.56
C ILE A 83 12.39 -6.11 -10.25
N TRP A 84 12.91 -6.55 -9.09
CA TRP A 84 12.44 -6.11 -7.77
C TRP A 84 12.61 -4.60 -7.58
N ALA A 85 13.76 -4.05 -7.98
CA ALA A 85 14.03 -2.62 -7.94
C ALA A 85 13.08 -1.83 -8.85
N GLU A 86 12.85 -2.29 -10.08
CA GLU A 86 11.91 -1.68 -11.03
C GLU A 86 10.48 -1.62 -10.48
N ILE A 87 9.97 -2.74 -9.95
CA ILE A 87 8.64 -2.80 -9.31
C ILE A 87 8.53 -1.75 -8.19
N HIS A 88 9.60 -1.58 -7.41
CA HIS A 88 9.61 -0.62 -6.31
C HIS A 88 9.73 0.83 -6.77
N GLN A 89 10.50 1.11 -7.82
CA GLN A 89 10.55 2.43 -8.46
C GLN A 89 9.20 2.83 -9.04
N GLU A 90 8.51 1.92 -9.75
CA GLU A 90 7.16 2.19 -10.24
C GLU A 90 6.18 2.53 -9.11
N ARG A 91 6.25 1.78 -8.00
CA ARG A 91 5.41 2.03 -6.82
C ARG A 91 5.73 3.38 -6.19
N GLN A 92 7.02 3.77 -6.12
CA GLN A 92 7.43 5.08 -5.64
C GLN A 92 6.86 6.20 -6.53
N ALA A 93 7.01 6.10 -7.86
CA ALA A 93 6.47 7.09 -8.79
C ALA A 93 4.94 7.23 -8.67
N LYS A 94 4.21 6.10 -8.58
CA LYS A 94 2.75 6.09 -8.34
C LYS A 94 2.40 6.73 -6.99
N GLN A 95 3.19 6.48 -5.94
CA GLN A 95 2.98 7.07 -4.63
C GLN A 95 3.24 8.58 -4.64
N GLU A 96 4.31 9.05 -5.27
CA GLU A 96 4.62 10.47 -5.42
C GLU A 96 3.51 11.21 -6.15
N LYS A 97 3.00 10.66 -7.25
CA LYS A 97 1.85 11.26 -7.96
C LYS A 97 0.62 11.40 -7.05
N ARG A 98 0.31 10.37 -6.25
CA ARG A 98 -0.80 10.41 -5.28
C ARG A 98 -0.55 11.43 -4.19
N MET A 99 0.70 11.56 -3.72
CA MET A 99 1.06 12.55 -2.72
C MET A 99 0.91 13.97 -3.24
N ASN A 100 1.36 14.25 -4.47
CA ASN A 100 1.21 15.57 -5.09
C ASN A 100 -0.27 15.95 -5.23
N GLN A 101 -1.09 15.05 -5.77
CA GLN A 101 -2.55 15.26 -5.87
C GLN A 101 -3.21 15.48 -4.51
N TRP A 102 -2.73 14.78 -3.48
CA TRP A 102 -3.24 14.94 -2.13
C TRP A 102 -2.80 16.28 -1.51
N GLN A 103 -1.55 16.71 -1.75
CA GLN A 103 -1.06 18.03 -1.32
C GLN A 103 -1.87 19.16 -1.97
N GLU A 104 -2.16 19.06 -3.28
CA GLU A 104 -3.01 20.03 -3.98
C GLU A 104 -4.41 20.13 -3.35
N LYS A 105 -5.05 18.98 -3.10
CA LYS A 105 -6.37 18.94 -2.43
C LYS A 105 -6.32 19.51 -1.02
N MET A 106 -5.26 19.23 -0.28
CA MET A 106 -5.04 19.79 1.06
C MET A 106 -4.86 21.31 1.00
N GLN A 107 -4.09 21.81 0.05
CA GLN A 107 -3.90 23.24 -0.18
C GLN A 107 -5.24 23.92 -0.49
N GLN A 108 -6.05 23.36 -1.39
CA GLN A 108 -7.40 23.86 -1.69
C GLN A 108 -8.30 23.85 -0.44
N ARG A 109 -8.32 22.75 0.31
CA ARG A 109 -9.12 22.61 1.54
C ARG A 109 -8.75 23.65 2.58
N CYS A 110 -7.46 23.89 2.80
CA CYS A 110 -6.95 24.89 3.74
C CYS A 110 -7.10 26.34 3.25
N SER A 111 -7.20 26.55 1.93
CA SER A 111 -7.46 27.87 1.34
C SER A 111 -8.95 28.22 1.41
N ASN A 112 -9.84 27.23 1.26
CA ASN A 112 -11.29 27.41 1.30
C ASN A 112 -11.85 27.52 2.73
N SER A 113 -11.19 26.94 3.74
CA SER A 113 -11.61 27.10 5.14
C SER A 113 -11.58 28.56 5.61
N GLY A 114 -10.57 29.34 5.19
CA GLY A 114 -10.49 30.77 5.53
C GLY A 114 -11.56 31.67 4.88
N LYS A 115 -12.38 31.13 3.97
CA LYS A 115 -13.52 31.86 3.36
C LYS A 115 -14.85 31.60 4.05
N GLN A 116 -15.03 30.43 4.69
CA GLN A 116 -16.28 30.10 5.38
C GLN A 116 -16.38 30.71 6.78
N ASP A 117 -15.25 31.09 7.39
CA ASP A 117 -15.23 31.70 8.73
C ASP A 117 -15.40 33.25 8.71
N LYS A 118 -15.73 33.83 7.54
CA LYS A 118 -15.91 35.29 7.34
C LYS A 118 -17.31 35.68 6.85
N GLU A 119 -18.27 34.75 6.82
CA GLU A 119 -19.66 35.00 6.43
C GLU A 119 -20.61 34.75 7.61
#